data_AF-K3X572-F1
#
_entry.id   AF-K3X572-F1
#
_cell.length_a   1.000
_cell.length_b   1.000
_cell.length_c   1.000
_cell.angle_alpha   90.00
_cell.angle_beta   90.00
_cell.angle_gamma   90.00
#
_symmetry.space_group_name_H-M   'P 1'
#
loop_
_entity.id
_entity.type
_entity.pdbx_description
1 polymer ?
#
loop_
_entity_poly.entity_id
_entity_poly.type
_entity_poly.pdbx_seq_one_letter_code
_entity_poly.pdbx_strand_id
1 'polypeptide(L)'
;MDPNKGLVQALPIQLEWYGGQMSHAGPCKVWCGNELVMPFTSDCAASFPQGKIPYSKVKCVGKSRLTLYWMATLLEWQVYIDCAKIGDGRKLEHPEAPVDSAATNATSALHA
;
A
#
# COMPACT_ATOMS: atom_id res chain seq x y z
N MET A 1 -17.80 -7.19 -4.20
CA MET A 1 -17.23 -6.92 -2.87
C MET A 1 -17.61 -5.50 -2.47
N ASP A 2 -18.15 -5.29 -1.27
CA ASP A 2 -18.46 -3.93 -0.79
C ASP A 2 -17.15 -3.23 -0.40
N PRO A 3 -16.75 -2.13 -1.05
CA PRO A 3 -15.49 -1.44 -0.76
C PRO A 3 -15.45 -0.81 0.64
N ASN A 4 -16.57 -0.82 1.38
CA ASN A 4 -16.68 -0.31 2.74
C ASN A 4 -16.63 -1.40 3.82
N LYS A 5 -16.65 -2.68 3.43
CA LYS A 5 -16.49 -3.83 4.32
C LYS A 5 -15.03 -4.27 4.38
N GLY A 6 -14.55 -4.62 5.57
CA GLY A 6 -13.17 -5.06 5.80
C GLY A 6 -12.48 -4.32 6.95
N LEU A 7 -11.27 -4.79 7.28
CA LEU A 7 -10.41 -4.20 8.30
C LEU A 7 -9.90 -2.83 7.84
N VAL A 8 -9.90 -1.87 8.76
CA VAL A 8 -9.28 -0.55 8.54
C VAL A 8 -7.77 -0.73 8.48
N GLN A 9 -7.16 -0.34 7.36
CA GLN A 9 -5.73 -0.35 7.16
C GLN A 9 -5.12 0.98 7.61
N ALA A 10 -3.94 0.92 8.22
CA ALA A 10 -3.11 2.11 8.40
C ALA A 10 -2.71 2.68 7.02
N LEU A 11 -2.48 3.98 6.96
CA LEU A 11 -1.99 4.60 5.73
C LEU A 11 -0.59 4.05 5.39
N PRO A 12 -0.39 3.45 4.20
CA PRO A 12 0.93 2.95 3.79
C PRO A 12 1.91 4.12 3.57
N ILE A 13 3.19 3.81 3.32
CA ILE A 13 4.16 4.83 2.88
C ILE A 13 4.00 5.10 1.37
N GLN A 14 3.69 4.05 0.61
CA GLN A 14 3.49 4.07 -0.83
C GLN A 14 2.45 3.00 -1.20
N LEU A 15 1.72 3.16 -2.30
CA LEU A 15 0.86 2.09 -2.81
C LEU A 15 1.72 1.07 -3.56
N GLU A 16 1.32 -0.19 -3.50
CA GLU A 16 1.93 -1.28 -4.25
C GLU A 16 0.86 -2.02 -5.06
N TRP A 17 1.10 -2.14 -6.37
CA TRP A 17 0.27 -2.95 -7.23
C TRP A 17 0.51 -4.43 -6.96
N TYR A 18 -0.57 -5.20 -6.85
CA TYR A 18 -0.49 -6.63 -6.61
C TYR A 18 0.26 -7.34 -7.76
N GLY A 19 1.33 -8.08 -7.42
CA GLY A 19 2.20 -8.71 -8.41
C GLY A 19 3.41 -7.87 -8.83
N GLY A 20 3.61 -6.69 -8.23
CA GLY A 20 4.85 -5.92 -8.31
C GLY A 20 5.07 -5.16 -9.63
N GLN A 21 4.15 -5.25 -10.60
CA GLN A 21 4.20 -4.45 -11.83
C GLN A 21 2.82 -4.36 -12.48
N MET A 22 2.52 -3.20 -13.05
CA MET A 22 1.35 -3.01 -13.90
C MET A 22 1.75 -3.50 -15.30
N SER A 23 1.24 -4.65 -15.74
CA SER A 23 1.73 -5.36 -16.93
C SER A 23 1.34 -4.72 -18.27
N HIS A 24 0.48 -3.70 -18.24
CA HIS A 24 -0.10 -3.10 -19.44
C HIS A 24 0.02 -1.57 -19.37
N ALA A 25 0.27 -0.94 -20.51
CA ALA A 25 0.24 0.51 -20.60
C ALA A 25 -1.16 1.01 -20.21
N GLY A 26 -1.20 2.22 -19.66
CA GLY A 26 -2.45 2.95 -19.51
C GLY A 26 -2.51 3.84 -18.28
N PRO A 27 -3.50 4.76 -18.25
CA PRO A 27 -3.50 5.81 -17.28
C PRO A 27 -3.96 5.35 -15.90
N CYS A 28 -3.45 5.99 -14.87
CA CYS A 28 -3.94 5.79 -13.51
C CYS A 28 -4.01 7.09 -12.69
N LYS A 29 -4.81 7.05 -11.62
CA LYS A 29 -4.94 8.12 -10.61
C LYS A 29 -5.33 7.52 -9.27
N VAL A 30 -4.95 8.17 -8.16
CA VAL A 30 -5.28 7.70 -6.80
C VAL A 30 -6.02 8.78 -6.03
N TRP A 31 -7.05 8.37 -5.30
CA TRP A 31 -7.89 9.21 -4.46
C TRP A 31 -7.88 8.74 -3.01
N CYS A 32 -8.04 9.69 -2.09
CA CYS A 32 -8.43 9.43 -0.71
C CYS A 32 -9.73 10.19 -0.40
N GLY A 33 -10.82 9.47 -0.17
CA GLY A 33 -12.17 10.04 -0.15
C GLY A 33 -12.47 10.71 -1.49
N ASN A 34 -12.67 12.04 -1.44
CA ASN A 34 -12.93 12.87 -2.62
C ASN A 34 -11.72 13.73 -3.01
N GLU A 35 -10.54 13.40 -2.50
CA GLU A 35 -9.32 14.19 -2.71
C GLU A 35 -8.33 13.43 -3.59
N LEU A 36 -7.84 14.08 -4.65
CA LEU A 36 -6.84 13.53 -5.56
C LEU A 36 -5.46 13.56 -4.87
N VAL A 37 -4.84 12.39 -4.70
CA VAL A 37 -3.58 12.23 -3.96
C VAL A 37 -2.43 11.75 -4.83
N MET A 38 -2.71 11.18 -5.99
CA MET A 38 -1.76 10.96 -7.08
C MET A 38 -2.44 11.44 -8.38
N PRO A 39 -1.91 12.48 -9.05
CA PRO A 39 -2.55 13.08 -10.22
C PRO A 39 -2.62 12.11 -11.40
N PHE A 40 -3.39 12.45 -12.42
CA PHE A 40 -3.43 11.64 -13.63
C PHE A 40 -2.01 11.43 -14.18
N THR A 41 -1.66 10.16 -14.37
CA THR A 41 -0.43 9.73 -15.02
C THR A 41 -0.85 8.93 -16.25
N SER A 42 -0.35 9.28 -17.44
CA SER A 42 -0.83 8.73 -18.71
C SER A 42 -0.46 7.27 -18.93
N ASP A 43 0.67 6.83 -18.38
CA ASP A 43 1.14 5.46 -18.42
C ASP A 43 1.80 5.09 -17.10
N CYS A 44 1.04 4.39 -16.25
CA CYS A 44 1.53 4.01 -14.93
C CYS A 44 2.46 2.79 -14.95
N ALA A 45 2.37 1.93 -15.96
CA ALA A 45 3.33 0.84 -16.13
C ALA A 45 4.73 1.38 -16.44
N ALA A 46 4.80 2.39 -17.33
CA ALA A 46 6.07 3.06 -17.65
C ALA A 46 6.57 3.94 -16.49
N SER A 47 5.67 4.65 -15.80
CA SER A 47 6.03 5.59 -14.73
C SER A 47 6.42 4.89 -13.43
N PHE A 48 5.83 3.72 -13.15
CA PHE A 48 6.02 2.96 -11.92
C PHE A 48 6.34 1.49 -12.24
N PRO A 49 7.51 1.20 -12.84
CA PRO A 49 7.84 -0.12 -13.36
C PRO A 49 7.92 -1.22 -12.28
N GLN A 50 8.11 -0.85 -11.01
CA GLN A 50 8.07 -1.78 -9.87
C GLN A 50 6.72 -1.79 -9.14
N GLY A 51 5.65 -1.26 -9.76
CA GLY A 51 4.31 -1.23 -9.17
C GLY A 51 4.19 -0.34 -7.93
N LYS A 52 5.24 0.42 -7.60
CA LYS A 52 5.31 1.29 -6.42
C LYS A 52 4.85 2.69 -6.81
N ILE A 53 3.66 3.08 -6.37
CA ILE A 53 2.98 4.31 -6.80
C ILE A 53 3.03 5.36 -5.67
N PRO A 54 3.78 6.47 -5.83
CA PRO A 54 3.84 7.53 -4.84
C PRO A 54 2.50 8.27 -4.74
N TYR A 55 2.17 8.75 -3.54
CA TYR A 55 0.96 9.52 -3.31
C TYR A 55 1.14 10.47 -2.13
N SER A 56 0.33 11.52 -2.08
CA SER A 56 0.34 12.49 -0.99
C SER A 56 -0.37 11.94 0.25
N LYS A 57 0.34 11.16 1.07
CA LYS A 57 -0.18 10.56 2.31
C LYS A 57 -0.88 11.54 3.25
N VAL A 58 -0.36 12.75 3.40
CA VAL A 58 -0.95 13.80 4.26
C VAL A 58 -2.39 14.15 3.89
N LYS A 59 -2.73 14.07 2.59
CA LYS A 59 -4.09 14.32 2.08
C LYS A 59 -5.07 13.18 2.40
N CYS A 60 -4.56 12.04 2.85
CA CYS A 60 -5.37 10.89 3.25
C CYS A 60 -5.66 10.83 4.76
N VAL A 61 -5.03 11.70 5.56
CA VAL A 61 -5.28 11.77 7.01
C VAL A 61 -6.75 12.13 7.25
N GLY A 62 -7.41 11.40 8.15
CA GLY A 62 -8.84 11.56 8.44
C GLY A 62 -9.80 11.11 7.34
N LYS A 63 -9.31 10.56 6.22
CA LYS A 63 -10.17 9.96 5.17
C LYS A 63 -10.39 8.48 5.47
N SER A 64 -11.50 7.93 4.96
CA SER A 64 -11.91 6.54 5.23
C SER A 64 -11.70 5.55 4.07
N ARG A 65 -11.38 6.06 2.87
CA ARG A 65 -11.25 5.24 1.66
C ARG A 65 -10.11 5.72 0.78
N LEU A 66 -9.26 4.79 0.36
CA LEU A 66 -8.28 4.96 -0.70
C LEU A 66 -8.81 4.27 -1.96
N THR A 67 -8.60 4.86 -3.14
CA THR A 67 -9.05 4.29 -4.41
C THR A 67 -8.02 4.51 -5.51
N LEU A 68 -7.55 3.41 -6.11
CA LEU A 68 -6.76 3.41 -7.33
C LEU A 68 -7.71 3.18 -8.51
N TYR A 69 -7.61 4.03 -9.51
CA TYR A 69 -8.18 3.79 -10.83
C TYR A 69 -7.04 3.55 -11.80
N TRP A 70 -7.08 2.43 -12.53
CA TRP A 70 -6.16 2.15 -13.63
C TRP A 70 -6.94 1.62 -14.82
N MET A 71 -6.64 2.14 -16.01
CA MET A 71 -7.22 1.67 -17.26
C MET A 71 -6.10 1.05 -18.09
N ALA A 72 -6.04 -0.28 -18.15
CA ALA A 72 -5.08 -0.98 -18.99
C ALA A 72 -5.57 -0.98 -20.44
N THR A 73 -4.71 -0.55 -21.36
CA THR A 73 -5.05 -0.33 -22.78
C THR A 73 -4.49 -1.41 -23.71
N LEU A 74 -4.36 -2.65 -23.24
CA LEU A 74 -3.93 -3.78 -24.08
C LEU A 74 -5.16 -4.53 -24.63
N LEU A 75 -5.29 -4.62 -25.95
CA LEU A 75 -6.45 -5.22 -26.65
C LEU A 75 -7.76 -4.53 -26.24
N GLU A 76 -8.63 -5.24 -25.52
CA GLU A 76 -9.83 -4.68 -24.91
C GLU A 76 -9.44 -3.87 -23.68
N TRP A 77 -10.07 -2.72 -23.52
CA TRP A 77 -9.76 -1.85 -22.38
C TRP A 77 -10.25 -2.50 -21.09
N GLN A 78 -9.34 -2.67 -20.14
CA GLN A 78 -9.65 -3.22 -18.82
C GLN A 78 -9.62 -2.08 -17.80
N VAL A 79 -10.69 -1.97 -17.02
CA VAL A 79 -10.81 -0.96 -15.97
C VAL A 79 -10.64 -1.64 -14.61
N TYR A 80 -9.60 -1.25 -13.89
CA TYR A 80 -9.32 -1.68 -12.53
C TYR A 80 -9.68 -0.56 -11.56
N ILE A 81 -10.49 -0.90 -10.55
CA ILE A 81 -10.92 0.01 -9.49
C ILE A 81 -10.69 -0.69 -8.16
N ASP A 82 -9.53 -0.42 -7.55
CA ASP A 82 -9.14 -1.04 -6.29
C ASP A 82 -9.36 -0.08 -5.13
N CYS A 83 -10.07 -0.56 -4.11
CA CYS A 83 -10.44 0.23 -2.94
C CYS A 83 -9.85 -0.39 -1.66
N ALA A 84 -9.36 0.46 -0.77
CA ALA A 84 -8.95 0.06 0.57
C ALA A 84 -9.62 0.96 1.62
N LYS A 85 -10.10 0.34 2.71
CA LYS A 85 -10.58 1.07 3.88
C LYS A 85 -9.38 1.56 4.67
N ILE A 86 -9.22 2.86 4.80
CA ILE A 86 -8.10 3.51 5.48
C ILE A 86 -8.60 4.31 6.69
N GLY A 87 -7.71 4.65 7.60
CA GLY A 87 -7.99 5.51 8.73
C GLY A 87 -6.87 5.44 9.76
N ASP A 88 -7.13 5.95 10.97
CA ASP A 88 -6.19 5.91 12.10
C ASP A 88 -6.05 4.51 12.72
N GLY A 89 -6.41 3.46 11.97
CA GLY A 89 -6.46 2.07 12.39
C GLY A 89 -5.07 1.51 12.72
N ARG A 90 -5.06 0.63 13.74
CA ARG A 90 -3.87 -0.01 14.33
C ARG A 90 -2.87 -0.43 13.26
N LYS A 91 -1.59 -0.12 13.50
CA LYS A 91 -0.46 -0.72 12.78
C LYS A 91 -0.75 -2.23 12.72
N LEU A 92 -0.90 -2.81 11.53
CA LEU A 92 -0.83 -4.26 11.44
C LEU A 92 0.55 -4.60 11.98
N GLU A 93 0.60 -5.27 13.13
CA GLU A 93 1.78 -6.04 13.51
C GLU A 93 1.98 -7.03 12.36
N HIS A 94 2.90 -6.68 11.47
CA HIS A 94 3.56 -7.70 10.69
C HIS A 94 4.14 -8.66 11.74
N PRO A 95 3.88 -9.98 11.67
CA PRO A 95 4.72 -10.89 12.41
C PRO A 95 6.13 -10.65 11.86
N GLU A 96 6.94 -9.89 12.59
CA GLU A 96 8.39 -9.95 12.40
C GLU A 96 8.71 -11.44 12.44
N ALA A 97 9.33 -11.95 11.37
CA ALA A 97 9.87 -13.29 11.37
C ALA A 97 10.65 -13.47 12.68
N PRO A 98 10.55 -14.63 13.36
CA PRO A 98 11.14 -14.79 14.69
C PRO A 98 12.61 -14.39 14.64
N VAL A 99 12.95 -13.30 15.35
CA VAL A 99 14.34 -12.99 15.66
C VAL A 99 14.71 -14.02 16.71
N ASP A 100 15.42 -15.05 16.27
CA ASP A 100 15.95 -16.12 17.12
C ASP A 100 16.72 -15.49 18.29
N SER A 101 16.05 -15.38 19.43
CA SER A 101 16.59 -14.85 20.67
C SER A 101 16.86 -16.04 21.57
N ALA A 102 17.93 -16.76 21.26
CA ALA A 102 18.50 -17.78 22.12
C ALA A 102 19.92 -17.38 22.52
N ALA A 103 20.03 -16.64 23.62
CA ALA A 103 20.95 -16.94 24.73
C ALA A 103 20.88 -15.80 25.76
N THR A 104 20.07 -16.04 26.79
CA THR A 104 20.01 -15.24 28.01
C THR A 104 21.35 -15.30 28.76
N ASN A 105 21.80 -14.15 29.23
CA ASN A 105 22.87 -13.99 30.21
C ASN A 105 22.67 -14.90 31.44
N ALA A 106 23.77 -15.50 31.91
CA ALA A 106 23.95 -15.89 33.31
C ALA A 106 25.13 -15.10 33.89
N THR A 107 24.88 -14.46 35.03
CA THR A 107 25.74 -13.53 35.75
C THR A 107 26.65 -14.22 36.79
N SER A 108 27.85 -13.63 36.95
CA SER A 108 28.63 -13.41 38.19
C SER A 108 29.37 -14.54 38.93
N ALA A 109 30.68 -14.26 39.09
CA ALA A 109 31.49 -14.26 40.33
C ALA A 109 32.50 -15.40 40.64
N LEU A 110 33.79 -15.01 40.54
CA LEU A 110 34.85 -15.00 41.59
C LEU A 110 35.63 -16.29 42.00
N HIS A 111 36.96 -16.10 42.09
CA HIS A 111 38.04 -16.91 42.71
C HIS A 111 38.51 -18.17 41.94
N ALA A 112 39.79 -18.50 41.79
CA ALA A 112 41.06 -18.08 42.40
C ALA A 112 42.21 -18.12 41.37
#